data_AF-A0A1F2XEW1-F1
#
_entry.id   AF-A0A1F2XEW1-F1
#
_cell.length_a   1.000
_cell.length_b   1.000
_cell.length_c   1.000
_cell.angle_alpha   90.00
_cell.angle_beta   90.00
_cell.angle_gamma   90.00
#
_symmetry.space_group_name_H-M   'P 1'
#
loop_
_entity.id
_entity.type
_entity.pdbx_description
1 polymer ?
#
loop_
_entity_poly.entity_id
_entity_poly.type
_entity_poly.pdbx_seq_one_letter_code
_entity_poly.pdbx_strand_id
1 'polypeptide(L)'
;MMVMRRVSVGLICLLLIAAGACGNDDAGGFDEAFRQSFMASCTASQPTAFCSCYLDELEQRYTQEEIYAVAIAGSETPPQEFIDAGLVCVVDLGG
;
A
#
# COMPACT_ATOMS: atom_id res chain seq x y z
N MET A 1 26.21 -48.39 -11.27
CA MET A 1 25.38 -48.39 -12.49
C MET A 1 23.94 -48.66 -12.08
N MET A 2 23.09 -47.63 -12.04
CA MET A 2 21.67 -47.78 -11.67
C MET A 2 20.81 -47.62 -12.92
N VAL A 3 20.06 -48.67 -13.21
CA VAL A 3 19.23 -48.85 -14.41
C VAL A 3 17.91 -48.10 -14.23
N MET A 4 17.66 -47.22 -15.19
CA MET A 4 16.56 -46.27 -15.29
C MET A 4 15.20 -47.00 -15.46
N ARG A 5 14.34 -46.95 -14.43
CA ARG A 5 12.93 -47.38 -14.53
C ARG A 5 12.07 -46.18 -14.95
N ARG A 6 11.57 -46.27 -16.17
CA ARG A 6 10.64 -45.32 -16.80
C ARG A 6 9.29 -45.37 -16.06
N VAL A 7 8.94 -44.29 -15.37
CA VAL A 7 7.57 -44.05 -14.90
C VAL A 7 7.09 -42.77 -15.57
N SER A 8 6.08 -42.96 -16.41
CA SER A 8 5.52 -41.98 -17.33
C SER A 8 4.46 -41.12 -16.64
N VAL A 9 4.33 -39.88 -17.13
CA VAL A 9 3.16 -38.99 -17.05
C VAL A 9 2.89 -38.31 -15.71
N GLY A 10 3.05 -36.98 -15.70
CA GLY A 10 2.26 -36.08 -14.86
C GLY A 10 3.08 -35.10 -14.02
N LEU A 11 3.57 -34.02 -14.65
CA LEU A 11 3.21 -32.62 -14.32
C LEU A 11 4.17 -31.68 -15.08
N ILE A 12 3.83 -31.38 -16.34
CA ILE A 12 4.37 -30.23 -17.06
C ILE A 12 3.49 -29.04 -16.66
N CYS A 13 4.03 -28.11 -15.87
CA CYS A 13 3.55 -26.73 -15.76
C CYS A 13 4.72 -25.83 -16.17
N LEU A 14 4.87 -25.54 -17.47
CA LEU A 14 4.40 -24.31 -18.10
C LEU A 14 5.16 -23.06 -17.63
N LEU A 15 6.27 -22.80 -18.32
CA LEU A 15 6.72 -21.46 -18.67
C LEU A 15 5.59 -20.73 -19.40
N LEU A 16 5.15 -19.57 -18.90
CA LEU A 16 4.41 -18.54 -19.67
C LEU A 16 4.48 -17.17 -18.93
N ILE A 17 5.40 -16.32 -19.40
CA ILE A 17 5.31 -14.89 -19.78
C ILE A 17 4.30 -13.96 -19.06
N ALA A 18 4.81 -12.75 -18.77
CA ALA A 18 4.14 -11.48 -18.44
C ALA A 18 3.93 -11.25 -16.92
N ALA A 19 4.26 -10.10 -16.32
CA ALA A 19 4.48 -8.75 -16.81
C ALA A 19 5.34 -7.97 -15.81
N GLY A 20 6.07 -6.96 -16.28
CA GLY A 20 6.46 -5.83 -15.41
C GLY A 20 7.69 -6.02 -14.52
N ALA A 21 8.85 -6.32 -15.08
CA ALA A 21 10.05 -5.62 -14.60
C ALA A 21 10.00 -4.19 -15.17
N CYS A 22 9.03 -3.41 -14.69
CA CYS A 22 9.12 -1.97 -14.72
C CYS A 22 10.32 -1.64 -13.83
N GLY A 23 11.50 -1.56 -14.44
CA GLY A 23 12.49 -0.57 -14.03
C GLY A 23 11.88 0.79 -14.32
N ASN A 24 10.94 1.18 -13.47
CA ASN A 24 10.42 2.52 -13.40
C ASN A 24 10.81 3.00 -12.02
N ASP A 25 11.95 3.67 -11.96
CA ASP A 25 12.20 4.73 -10.99
C ASP A 25 11.08 5.80 -11.15
N ASP A 26 9.82 5.46 -10.86
CA ASP A 26 8.87 6.44 -10.36
C ASP A 26 8.50 5.96 -8.97
N ALA A 27 8.98 6.74 -8.01
CA ALA A 27 8.31 7.07 -6.78
C ALA A 27 6.77 7.03 -6.93
N GLY A 28 6.17 5.83 -6.82
CA GLY A 28 4.72 5.65 -6.67
C GLY A 28 4.22 6.01 -5.27
N GLY A 29 5.09 6.58 -4.43
CA GLY A 29 4.73 7.14 -3.14
C GLY A 29 4.24 8.57 -3.27
N PHE A 30 3.70 9.11 -2.20
CA PHE A 30 3.28 10.49 -2.18
C PHE A 30 4.50 11.43 -2.27
N ASP A 31 4.41 12.48 -3.08
CA ASP A 31 5.40 13.56 -3.09
C ASP A 31 5.64 14.14 -1.69
N GLU A 32 6.87 14.59 -1.46
CA GLU A 32 7.32 15.19 -0.21
C GLU A 32 6.40 16.34 0.26
N ALA A 33 5.92 17.17 -0.66
CA ALA A 33 5.00 18.27 -0.33
C ALA A 33 3.67 17.78 0.27
N PHE A 34 3.12 16.69 -0.26
CA PHE A 34 1.92 16.06 0.27
C PHE A 34 2.19 15.45 1.65
N ARG A 35 3.30 14.69 1.77
CA ARG A 35 3.71 14.05 3.04
C ARG A 35 3.88 15.08 4.15
N GLN A 36 4.56 16.19 3.87
CA GLN A 36 4.75 17.28 4.84
C GLN A 36 3.42 17.95 5.22
N SER A 37 2.56 18.21 4.24
CA SER A 37 1.26 18.83 4.50
C SER A 37 0.37 17.92 5.35
N PHE A 38 0.31 16.64 5.01
CA PHE A 38 -0.40 15.64 5.78
C PHE A 38 0.14 15.53 7.20
N MET A 39 1.46 15.40 7.36
CA MET A 39 2.09 15.32 8.68
C MET A 39 1.83 16.57 9.51
N ALA A 40 1.93 17.77 8.92
CA ALA A 40 1.64 19.01 9.62
C ALA A 40 0.18 19.08 10.10
N SER A 41 -0.78 18.70 9.26
CA SER A 41 -2.20 18.69 9.62
C SER A 41 -2.54 17.60 10.63
N CYS A 42 -2.02 16.39 10.46
CA CYS A 42 -2.30 15.27 11.35
C CYS A 42 -1.67 15.49 12.73
N THR A 43 -0.40 15.92 12.78
CA THR A 43 0.31 16.14 14.05
C THR A 43 -0.17 17.36 14.84
N ALA A 44 -1.00 18.21 14.22
CA ALA A 44 -1.71 19.26 14.94
C ALA A 44 -2.76 18.71 15.92
N SER A 45 -3.20 17.46 15.76
CA SER A 45 -4.24 16.85 16.61
C SER A 45 -3.92 15.44 17.11
N GLN A 46 -3.00 14.73 16.45
CA GLN A 46 -2.65 13.34 16.76
C GLN A 46 -1.15 13.19 17.02
N PRO A 47 -0.72 12.12 17.72
CA PRO A 47 0.70 11.84 17.92
C PRO A 47 1.45 11.64 16.60
N THR A 48 2.71 12.09 16.54
CA THR A 48 3.56 11.91 15.35
C THR A 48 3.67 10.46 14.90
N ALA A 49 3.76 9.51 15.84
CA ALA A 49 3.83 8.08 15.54
C ALA A 49 2.55 7.55 14.87
N PHE A 50 1.38 8.07 15.27
CA PHE A 50 0.10 7.75 14.62
C PHE A 50 0.10 8.26 13.19
N CYS A 51 0.45 9.54 13.02
CA CYS A 51 0.43 10.20 11.72
C CYS A 51 1.40 9.59 10.72
N SER A 52 2.60 9.20 11.17
CA SER A 52 3.54 8.50 10.31
C SER A 52 3.03 7.13 9.88
N CYS A 53 2.43 6.37 10.80
CA CYS A 53 1.83 5.08 10.47
C CYS A 53 0.67 5.24 9.49
N TYR A 54 -0.21 6.21 9.75
CA TYR A 54 -1.40 6.41 8.93
C TYR A 54 -1.03 6.88 7.52
N LEU A 55 -0.02 7.74 7.39
CA LEU A 55 0.52 8.14 6.10
C LEU A 55 1.10 6.95 5.31
N ASP A 56 1.81 6.05 5.99
CA ASP A 56 2.41 4.85 5.39
C ASP A 56 1.34 3.86 4.92
N GLU A 57 0.31 3.61 5.73
CA GLU A 57 -0.84 2.78 5.33
C GLU A 57 -1.60 3.36 4.14
N LEU A 58 -1.73 4.70 4.07
CA LEU A 58 -2.34 5.35 2.91
C LEU A 58 -1.48 5.21 1.66
N GLU A 59 -0.16 5.38 1.78
CA GLU A 59 0.78 5.26 0.65
C GLU A 59 0.87 3.82 0.12
N GLN A 60 0.69 2.82 0.99
CA GLN A 60 0.66 1.41 0.58
C GLN A 60 -0.63 1.04 -0.18
N ARG A 61 -1.74 1.75 0.07
CA ARG A 61 -3.07 1.38 -0.42
C ARG A 61 -3.59 2.28 -1.54
N TYR A 62 -3.11 3.52 -1.62
CA TYR A 62 -3.60 4.54 -2.53
C TYR A 62 -2.46 5.28 -3.21
N THR A 63 -2.71 5.66 -4.45
CA THR A 63 -1.92 6.68 -5.14
C THR A 63 -2.31 8.08 -4.65
N GLN A 64 -1.42 9.04 -4.82
CA GLN A 64 -1.68 10.44 -4.44
C GLN A 64 -2.92 10.99 -5.16
N GLU A 65 -3.12 10.62 -6.43
CA GLU A 65 -4.27 11.04 -7.23
C GLU A 65 -5.59 10.50 -6.66
N GLU A 66 -5.62 9.26 -6.15
CA GLU A 66 -6.80 8.70 -5.50
C GLU A 66 -7.15 9.43 -4.20
N ILE A 67 -6.12 9.78 -3.40
CA ILE A 67 -6.33 10.59 -2.19
C ILE A 67 -6.91 11.96 -2.55
N TYR A 68 -6.38 12.62 -3.59
CA TYR A 68 -6.94 13.90 -4.06
C TYR A 68 -8.35 13.74 -4.60
N ALA A 69 -8.64 12.68 -5.35
CA ALA A 69 -9.98 12.42 -5.85
C ALA A 69 -10.99 12.29 -4.71
N VAL A 70 -10.64 11.61 -3.61
CA VAL A 70 -11.47 11.51 -2.40
C VAL A 70 -11.60 12.85 -1.69
N ALA A 71 -10.50 13.60 -1.54
CA ALA A 71 -10.50 14.92 -0.91
C ALA A 71 -11.34 15.95 -1.69
N ILE A 72 -11.27 15.91 -3.02
CA ILE A 72 -12.02 16.78 -3.93
C ILE A 72 -13.49 16.34 -4.03
N ALA A 73 -13.75 15.02 -4.01
CA ALA A 73 -15.10 14.48 -3.96
C ALA A 73 -15.87 14.92 -2.70
N GLY A 74 -15.15 15.42 -1.68
CA GLY A 74 -15.72 16.30 -0.65
C GLY A 74 -16.87 15.65 0.12
N SER A 75 -16.75 14.36 0.41
CA SER A 75 -17.72 13.66 1.25
C SER A 75 -17.52 14.07 2.71
N GLU A 76 -18.62 14.39 3.41
CA GLU A 76 -18.63 14.76 4.82
C GLU A 76 -18.07 13.65 5.73
N THR A 77 -18.08 12.41 5.21
CA THR A 77 -17.58 11.22 5.87
C THR A 77 -16.46 10.62 5.02
N PRO A 78 -15.26 10.37 5.59
CA PRO A 78 -14.21 9.64 4.88
C PRO A 78 -14.70 8.23 4.57
N PRO A 79 -14.30 7.65 3.41
CA PRO A 79 -14.69 6.30 3.09
C PRO A 79 -14.11 5.32 4.13
N GLN A 80 -14.82 4.22 4.40
CA GLN A 80 -14.49 3.35 5.54
C GLN A 80 -13.06 2.81 5.48
N GLU A 81 -12.56 2.57 4.29
CA GLU A 81 -11.19 2.15 4.04
C GLU A 81 -10.12 3.11 4.61
N PHE A 82 -10.39 4.42 4.68
CA PHE A 82 -9.50 5.40 5.34
C PHE A 82 -9.57 5.27 6.86
N ILE A 83 -10.76 4.99 7.38
CA ILE A 83 -10.97 4.76 8.81
C ILE A 83 -10.26 3.46 9.23
N ASP A 84 -10.37 2.39 8.43
CA ASP A 84 -9.68 1.12 8.64
C ASP A 84 -8.15 1.29 8.63
N ALA A 85 -7.61 2.06 7.69
CA ALA A 85 -6.18 2.38 7.66
C ALA A 85 -5.72 3.12 8.93
N GLY A 86 -6.52 4.06 9.44
CA GLY A 86 -6.25 4.72 10.71
C GLY A 86 -6.32 3.77 11.92
N LEU A 87 -7.29 2.84 11.92
CA LEU A 87 -7.48 1.89 13.01
C LEU A 87 -6.29 0.94 13.19
N VAL A 88 -5.64 0.51 12.11
CA VAL A 88 -4.39 -0.27 12.17
C VAL A 88 -3.35 0.45 13.03
N CYS A 89 -3.22 1.76 12.85
CA CYS A 89 -2.24 2.58 13.56
C CYS A 89 -2.62 2.92 15.00
N VAL A 90 -3.90 2.91 15.36
CA VAL A 90 -4.35 3.08 16.76
C VAL A 90 -3.99 1.86 17.59
N VAL A 91 -4.16 0.65 17.03
CA VAL A 91 -3.88 -0.61 17.73
C VAL A 91 -2.40 -0.72 18.11
N ASP A 92 -1.49 -0.29 17.24
CA ASP A 92 -0.04 -0.29 17.49
C ASP A 92 0.42 0.72 18.56
N LEU A 93 -0.39 1.74 18.88
CA LEU A 93 -0.05 2.74 19.90
C LEU A 93 -0.55 2.41 21.31
N GLY A 94 -1.15 1.23 21.49
CA GLY A 94 -1.55 0.72 22.81
C GLY A 94 -2.92 1.20 23.26
N GLY A 95 -3.96 0.69 22.60
CA GLY A 95 -5.34 0.73 23.12
C GLY A 95 -5.53 -0.05 24.41
#